data_AF-A0A314LHZ5-F1
#
_entry.id   AF-A0A314LHZ5-F1
#
_cell.length_a   1.000
_cell.length_b   1.000
_cell.length_c   1.000
_cell.angle_alpha   90.00
_cell.angle_beta   90.00
_cell.angle_gamma   90.00
#
_symmetry.space_group_name_H-M   'P 1'
#
loop_
_entity.id
_entity.type
_entity.pdbx_description
1 polymer ?
#
loop_
_entity_poly.entity_id
_entity_poly.type
_entity_poly.pdbx_seq_one_letter_code
_entity_poly.pdbx_strand_id
1 'polypeptide(L)'
;IKFGIQVPQDCVFCARNVEIFDHLFFDCPNTSILWDRILRWLGVTRKIGCWQDEIVRINSIAKRKNCKADITTTAFAMVVYCIWRERNSIRFNKGRYMVDEICKEINIHMNMQG
;
A
#
# COMPACT_ATOMS: atom_id res chain seq x y z
N ILE A 1 -7.57 33.96 5.80
CA ILE A 1 -8.15 33.20 4.67
C ILE A 1 -7.86 31.72 4.90
N LYS A 2 -8.84 30.91 5.33
CA LYS A 2 -8.69 29.45 5.40
C LYS A 2 -9.22 28.88 4.09
N PHE A 3 -8.35 28.35 3.25
CA PHE A 3 -8.76 27.49 2.14
C PHE A 3 -9.25 26.17 2.74
N GLY A 4 -10.50 26.13 3.18
CA GLY A 4 -11.08 24.97 3.81
C GLY A 4 -11.76 24.08 2.78
N ILE A 5 -11.00 23.27 2.04
CA ILE A 5 -11.61 22.09 1.41
C ILE A 5 -12.07 21.21 2.58
N GLN A 6 -13.39 21.13 2.79
CA GLN A 6 -14.00 20.23 3.76
C GLN A 6 -13.84 18.80 3.22
N VAL A 7 -12.71 18.16 3.55
CA VAL A 7 -12.45 16.77 3.18
C VAL A 7 -13.02 15.87 4.27
N PRO A 8 -13.86 14.86 3.93
CA PRO A 8 -14.34 13.90 4.92
C PRO A 8 -13.17 13.26 5.66
N GLN A 9 -13.24 13.16 6.99
CA GLN A 9 -12.14 12.59 7.78
C GLN A 9 -12.07 11.06 7.68
N ASP A 10 -13.16 10.41 7.27
CA ASP A 10 -13.21 8.96 7.13
C ASP A 10 -12.25 8.47 6.03
N CYS A 11 -11.63 7.33 6.27
CA CYS A 11 -10.79 6.63 5.30
C CYS A 11 -11.57 6.34 4.03
N VAL A 12 -11.04 6.78 2.88
CA VAL A 12 -11.67 6.56 1.57
C VAL A 12 -11.82 5.09 1.20
N PHE A 13 -10.98 4.22 1.79
CA PHE A 13 -10.97 2.82 1.45
C PHE A 13 -12.01 2.03 2.25
N CYS A 14 -12.12 2.24 3.57
CA CYS A 14 -13.00 1.43 4.42
C CYS A 14 -14.27 2.15 4.88
N ALA A 15 -14.30 3.49 4.86
CA ALA A 15 -15.39 4.33 5.38
C ALA A 15 -15.79 4.00 6.84
N ARG A 16 -14.86 3.49 7.66
CA ARG A 16 -15.14 3.06 9.05
C ARG A 16 -14.33 3.78 10.12
N ASN A 17 -13.11 4.20 9.80
CA ASN A 17 -12.21 4.88 10.74
C ASN A 17 -11.69 6.17 10.12
N VAL A 18 -11.20 7.07 10.96
CA VAL A 18 -10.50 8.28 10.52
C VAL A 18 -9.26 7.91 9.72
N GLU A 19 -9.07 8.60 8.60
CA GLU A 19 -7.88 8.51 7.78
C GLU A 19 -6.69 9.17 8.48
N ILE A 20 -5.97 8.40 9.27
CA ILE A 20 -4.62 8.75 9.73
C ILE A 20 -3.58 7.93 8.98
N PHE A 21 -2.31 8.31 9.09
CA PHE A 21 -1.22 7.71 8.33
C PHE A 21 -1.11 6.18 8.52
N ASP A 22 -1.11 5.70 9.78
CA ASP A 22 -1.00 4.26 10.07
C ASP A 22 -2.21 3.47 9.55
N HIS A 23 -3.40 4.06 9.70
CA HIS A 23 -4.63 3.51 9.16
C HIS A 23 -4.60 3.44 7.63
N LEU A 24 -4.15 4.50 6.97
CA LEU A 24 -4.03 4.54 5.52
C LEU A 24 -3.12 3.41 5.02
N PHE A 25 -1.94 3.26 5.63
CA PHE A 25 -0.93 2.40 5.05
C PHE A 25 -1.08 0.93 5.39
N PHE A 26 -1.48 0.48 6.60
CA PHE A 26 -1.74 -0.96 6.81
C PHE A 26 -2.78 -1.33 7.89
N ASP A 27 -3.29 -0.40 8.71
CA ASP A 27 -4.37 -0.75 9.67
C ASP A 27 -5.77 -0.75 9.00
N CYS A 28 -5.92 -0.12 7.84
CA CYS A 28 -7.12 -0.24 7.03
C CYS A 28 -7.20 -1.65 6.44
N PRO A 29 -8.30 -2.40 6.65
CA PRO A 29 -8.42 -3.77 6.15
C PRO A 29 -8.20 -3.88 4.63
N ASN A 30 -8.63 -2.87 3.87
CA ASN A 30 -8.52 -2.88 2.41
C ASN A 30 -7.08 -2.71 1.93
N THR A 31 -6.31 -1.78 2.51
CA THR A 31 -4.90 -1.58 2.14
C THR A 31 -4.00 -2.68 2.71
N SER A 32 -4.36 -3.24 3.88
CA SER A 32 -3.71 -4.43 4.44
C SER A 32 -3.82 -5.65 3.51
N ILE A 33 -5.01 -5.89 2.93
CA ILE A 33 -5.23 -6.99 1.97
C ILE A 33 -4.35 -6.83 0.72
N LEU A 34 -4.16 -5.59 0.23
CA LEU A 34 -3.27 -5.35 -0.92
C LEU A 34 -1.85 -5.83 -0.61
N TRP A 35 -1.30 -5.47 0.54
CA TRP A 35 0.05 -5.88 0.91
C TRP A 35 0.17 -7.39 1.17
N ASP A 36 -0.81 -8.00 1.85
CA ASP A 36 -0.88 -9.45 2.04
C ASP A 36 -0.83 -10.21 0.70
N ARG A 37 -1.59 -9.75 -0.30
CA ARG A 37 -1.62 -10.38 -1.63
C ARG A 37 -0.28 -10.27 -2.35
N ILE A 38 0.37 -9.10 -2.30
CA ILE A 38 1.68 -8.91 -2.91
C ILE A 38 2.74 -9.77 -2.20
N LEU A 39 2.72 -9.87 -0.86
CA LEU A 39 3.61 -10.76 -0.12
C LEU A 39 3.40 -12.23 -0.49
N ARG A 40 2.14 -12.68 -0.60
CA ARG A 40 1.83 -14.06 -1.02
C ARG A 40 2.36 -14.35 -2.41
N TRP A 41 2.23 -13.39 -3.34
CA TRP A 41 2.81 -13.50 -4.68
C TRP A 41 4.34 -13.62 -4.63
N LEU A 42 5.01 -12.91 -3.72
CA LEU A 42 6.45 -13.05 -3.43
C LEU A 42 6.85 -14.32 -2.67
N GLY A 43 5.89 -15.22 -2.40
CA GLY A 43 6.11 -16.46 -1.64
C GLY A 43 6.30 -16.24 -0.14
N VAL A 44 5.76 -15.15 0.41
CA VAL A 44 5.82 -14.82 1.85
C VAL A 44 4.39 -14.84 2.42
N THR A 45 4.14 -15.75 3.37
CA THR A 45 2.86 -15.79 4.09
C THR A 45 3.08 -15.41 5.55
N ARG A 46 2.45 -14.33 6.00
CA ARG A 46 2.47 -13.85 7.39
C ARG A 46 1.34 -12.87 7.62
N LYS A 47 1.05 -12.56 8.89
CA LYS A 47 0.19 -11.42 9.22
C LYS A 47 0.87 -10.11 8.85
N ILE A 48 0.09 -9.17 8.33
CA ILE A 48 0.49 -7.78 8.12
C ILE A 48 0.46 -7.08 9.48
N GLY A 49 1.55 -6.41 9.84
CA GLY A 49 1.63 -5.58 11.03
C GLY A 49 1.19 -4.15 10.74
N CYS A 50 1.27 -3.29 11.76
CA CYS A 50 1.08 -1.86 11.55
C CYS A 50 2.23 -1.28 10.72
N TRP A 51 2.12 -0.02 10.31
CA TRP A 51 3.16 0.67 9.53
C TRP A 51 4.57 0.48 10.09
N GLN A 52 4.73 0.67 11.39
CA GLN A 52 6.05 0.61 12.03
C GLN A 52 6.66 -0.79 11.95
N ASP A 53 5.87 -1.84 12.14
CA ASP A 53 6.31 -3.23 12.03
C ASP A 53 6.76 -3.55 10.59
N GLU A 54 5.99 -3.06 9.61
CA GLU A 54 6.29 -3.25 8.19
C GLU A 54 7.57 -2.54 7.79
N ILE A 55 7.76 -1.28 8.21
CA ILE A 55 8.98 -0.52 7.93
C ILE A 55 10.22 -1.15 8.57
N VAL A 56 10.14 -1.61 9.83
CA VAL A 56 11.26 -2.31 10.47
C VAL A 56 11.64 -3.56 9.68
N ARG A 57 10.65 -4.32 9.20
CA ARG A 57 10.89 -5.53 8.39
C ARG A 57 11.49 -5.19 7.03
N ILE A 58 10.94 -4.21 6.31
CA ILE A 58 11.44 -3.78 5.00
C ILE A 58 12.88 -3.25 5.13
N ASN A 59 13.19 -2.48 6.16
CA ASN A 59 14.55 -2.01 6.44
C ASN A 59 15.53 -3.18 6.73
N SER A 60 15.07 -4.22 7.42
CA SER A 60 15.87 -5.44 7.63
C SER A 60 16.13 -6.19 6.31
N ILE A 61 15.12 -6.28 5.45
CA ILE A 61 15.23 -6.93 4.13
C ILE A 61 16.18 -6.16 3.22
N ALA A 62 16.06 -4.84 3.14
CA ALA A 62 16.89 -3.98 2.30
C ALA A 62 18.40 -4.14 2.56
N LYS A 63 18.79 -4.50 3.80
CA LYS A 63 20.20 -4.74 4.17
C LYS A 63 20.80 -6.01 3.58
N ARG A 64 19.98 -6.94 3.06
CA ARG A 64 20.43 -8.28 2.60
C ARG A 64 21.08 -8.26 1.21
N LYS A 65 21.01 -7.15 0.46
CA LYS A 65 21.69 -6.89 -0.82
C LYS A 65 21.65 -8.06 -1.81
N ASN A 66 20.45 -8.60 -2.04
CA ASN A 66 20.23 -9.66 -3.03
C ASN A 66 18.94 -9.39 -3.83
N CYS A 67 18.80 -10.02 -4.99
CA CYS A 67 17.68 -9.79 -5.90
C CYS A 67 16.31 -9.95 -5.22
N LYS A 68 16.15 -10.95 -4.33
CA LYS A 68 14.88 -11.10 -3.58
C LYS A 68 14.61 -9.92 -2.66
N ALA A 69 15.64 -9.36 -2.02
CA ALA A 69 15.52 -8.17 -1.20
C ALA A 69 15.10 -6.96 -2.05
N ASP A 70 15.74 -6.75 -3.21
CA ASP A 70 15.42 -5.64 -4.12
C ASP A 70 14.00 -5.75 -4.68
N ILE A 71 13.57 -6.94 -5.10
CA ILE A 71 12.20 -7.20 -5.54
C ILE A 71 11.21 -6.88 -4.41
N THR A 72 11.50 -7.32 -3.19
CA THR A 72 10.58 -7.13 -2.06
C THR A 72 10.48 -5.65 -1.63
N THR A 73 11.59 -4.92 -1.62
CA THR A 73 11.61 -3.49 -1.26
C THR A 73 10.96 -2.64 -2.35
N THR A 74 11.20 -2.95 -3.63
CA THR A 74 10.51 -2.30 -4.75
C THR A 74 9.01 -2.56 -4.72
N ALA A 75 8.58 -3.81 -4.51
CA ALA A 75 7.16 -4.14 -4.38
C ALA A 75 6.49 -3.38 -3.23
N PHE A 76 7.17 -3.24 -2.09
CA PHE A 76 6.66 -2.43 -0.98
C PHE A 76 6.51 -0.95 -1.35
N ALA A 77 7.52 -0.36 -2.01
CA ALA A 77 7.46 1.02 -2.48
C ALA A 77 6.31 1.23 -3.49
N MET A 78 6.09 0.27 -4.39
CA MET A 78 4.97 0.28 -5.33
C MET A 78 3.61 0.24 -4.62
N VAL A 79 3.45 -0.61 -3.59
CA VAL A 79 2.22 -0.68 -2.81
C VAL A 79 1.92 0.65 -2.12
N VAL A 80 2.92 1.26 -1.45
CA VAL A 80 2.79 2.57 -0.82
C VAL A 80 2.39 3.64 -1.84
N TYR A 81 3.04 3.66 -2.99
CA TYR A 81 2.72 4.58 -4.07
C TYR A 81 1.28 4.39 -4.59
N CYS A 82 0.86 3.16 -4.86
CA CYS A 82 -0.49 2.87 -5.34
C CYS A 82 -1.54 3.27 -4.32
N ILE A 83 -1.34 2.98 -3.02
CA ILE A 83 -2.25 3.41 -1.95
C ILE A 83 -2.41 4.93 -1.97
N TRP A 84 -1.30 5.68 -2.03
CA TRP A 84 -1.34 7.14 -2.08
C TRP A 84 -2.04 7.66 -3.33
N ARG A 85 -1.74 7.07 -4.49
CA ARG A 85 -2.35 7.44 -5.78
C ARG A 85 -3.86 7.20 -5.78
N GLU A 86 -4.30 6.02 -5.37
CA GLU A 86 -5.72 5.66 -5.31
C GLU A 86 -6.46 6.54 -4.31
N ARG A 87 -5.86 6.81 -3.15
CA ARG A 87 -6.43 7.72 -2.17
C ARG A 87 -6.70 9.10 -2.77
N ASN A 88 -5.73 9.66 -3.48
CA ASN A 88 -5.90 10.97 -4.12
C ASN A 88 -6.91 10.93 -5.27
N SER A 89 -6.90 9.86 -6.06
CA SER A 89 -7.87 9.65 -7.13
C SER A 89 -9.31 9.62 -6.60
N ILE A 90 -9.56 8.90 -5.50
CA ILE A 90 -10.89 8.87 -4.87
C ILE A 90 -11.28 10.24 -4.32
N ARG A 91 -10.36 10.92 -3.61
CA ARG A 91 -10.63 12.23 -2.99
C ARG A 91 -10.94 13.33 -4.00
N PHE A 92 -10.25 13.35 -5.14
CA PHE A 92 -10.24 14.52 -6.01
C PHE A 92 -10.77 14.25 -7.43
N ASN A 93 -10.77 12.99 -7.89
CA ASN A 93 -11.03 12.63 -9.28
C ASN A 93 -12.15 11.59 -9.44
N LYS A 94 -12.99 11.36 -8.41
CA LYS A 94 -14.05 10.33 -8.42
C LYS A 94 -13.51 8.92 -8.72
N GLY A 95 -12.27 8.67 -8.35
CA GLY A 95 -11.60 7.38 -8.52
C GLY A 95 -12.28 6.25 -7.73
N ARG A 96 -11.84 5.03 -7.98
CA ARG A 96 -12.32 3.82 -7.31
C ARG A 96 -11.14 2.94 -6.93
N TYR A 97 -11.21 2.34 -5.76
CA TYR A 97 -10.20 1.39 -5.29
C TYR A 97 -10.60 -0.02 -5.65
N MET A 98 -9.80 -0.67 -6.49
CA MET A 98 -10.01 -2.05 -6.94
C MET A 98 -8.72 -2.84 -6.67
N VAL A 99 -8.69 -3.56 -5.54
CA VAL A 99 -7.49 -4.28 -5.09
C VAL A 99 -6.95 -5.26 -6.14
N ASP A 100 -7.82 -5.93 -6.90
CA ASP A 100 -7.42 -6.85 -7.97
C ASP A 100 -6.71 -6.15 -9.13
N GLU A 101 -7.13 -4.94 -9.49
CA GLU A 101 -6.52 -4.16 -10.57
C GLU A 101 -5.13 -3.69 -10.17
N ILE A 102 -4.98 -3.21 -8.93
CA ILE A 102 -3.71 -2.75 -8.37
C ILE A 102 -2.73 -3.92 -8.23
N CYS A 103 -3.18 -5.09 -7.75
CA CYS A 103 -2.33 -6.28 -7.71
C CYS A 103 -1.81 -6.68 -9.10
N LYS A 104 -2.67 -6.63 -10.13
CA LYS A 104 -2.28 -6.92 -11.52
C LYS A 104 -1.26 -5.91 -12.03
N GLU A 105 -1.50 -4.62 -11.79
CA GLU A 105 -0.59 -3.54 -12.17
C GLU A 105 0.80 -3.75 -11.56
N ILE A 106 0.88 -3.98 -10.24
CA ILE A 106 2.14 -4.22 -9.54
C ILE A 106 2.86 -5.43 -10.13
N ASN A 107 2.15 -6.55 -10.33
CA ASN A 107 2.76 -7.76 -10.90
C ASN A 107 3.31 -7.52 -12.31
N ILE A 108 2.59 -6.78 -13.16
CA ILE A 108 3.05 -6.44 -14.52
C ILE A 108 4.34 -5.61 -14.47
N HIS A 109 4.40 -4.56 -13.65
CA HIS A 109 5.59 -3.74 -13.52
C HIS A 109 6.79 -4.49 -12.94
N MET A 110 6.57 -5.37 -11.97
CA MET A 110 7.63 -6.18 -11.38
C MET A 110 8.19 -7.22 -12.36
N ASN A 111 7.34 -7.80 -13.24
CA ASN A 111 7.77 -8.75 -14.25
C ASN A 111 8.43 -8.10 -15.48
N MET A 112 8.19 -6.81 -15.74
CA MET A 112 8.90 -6.08 -16.81
C MET A 112 10.30 -5.61 -16.39
N GLN A 113 10.61 -5.63 -15.10
CA GLN A 113 11.91 -5.18 -14.54
C GLN A 113 12.83 -6.34 -14.14
N GLY A 114 12.38 -7.60 -14.29
CA GLY A 114 13.18 -8.81 -14.09
C GLY A 114 13.54 -9.46 -15.42
#